data_AF-A0A7J5TGE6-F1
#
_entry.id   AF-A0A7J5TGE6-F1
#
_cell.length_a   1.000
_cell.length_b   1.000
_cell.length_c   1.000
_cell.angle_alpha   90.00
_cell.angle_beta   90.00
_cell.angle_gamma   90.00
#
_symmetry.space_group_name_H-M   'P 1'
#
loop_
_entity.id
_entity.type
_entity.pdbx_description
1 polymer ?
#
loop_
_entity_poly.entity_id
_entity_poly.type
_entity_poly.pdbx_seq_one_letter_code
_entity_poly.pdbx_strand_id
1 'polypeptide(L)'
;MFNDTMNTSLAYSASGTVANPLLPMGSVALPGTTCRCRAGIRISQNLVDMRIRSCSAGLDQLESTLARSELTDWNGTAAESFRSQLTELHRLSTTLKEALRTTSRTLWSVGAA
;
A
#
# COMPACT_ATOMS: atom_id res chain seq x y z
N MET A 1 -6.09 -26.94 27.42
CA MET A 1 -7.05 -26.21 26.59
C MET A 1 -6.32 -25.66 25.38
N PHE A 2 -6.36 -26.35 24.25
CA PHE A 2 -6.28 -25.80 22.90
C PHE A 2 -6.96 -26.83 21.99
N ASN A 3 -8.07 -26.41 21.41
CA ASN A 3 -8.94 -27.16 20.54
C ASN A 3 -8.52 -26.94 19.08
N ASP A 4 -9.11 -27.72 18.18
CA ASP A 4 -9.15 -27.57 16.72
C ASP A 4 -8.15 -28.43 15.91
N THR A 5 -8.45 -29.73 15.94
CA THR A 5 -8.92 -30.48 14.77
C THR A 5 -8.38 -30.00 13.42
N MET A 6 -7.23 -30.57 13.03
CA MET A 6 -6.87 -30.69 11.63
C MET A 6 -7.90 -31.55 10.91
N ASN A 7 -8.73 -30.96 10.07
CA ASN A 7 -9.40 -31.71 9.02
C ASN A 7 -9.69 -30.81 7.82
N THR A 8 -8.88 -30.91 6.77
CA THR A 8 -9.44 -30.85 5.42
C THR A 8 -8.51 -31.60 4.47
N SER A 9 -8.91 -32.84 4.20
CA SER A 9 -8.38 -33.72 3.17
C SER A 9 -8.35 -33.01 1.81
N LEU A 10 -7.22 -33.12 1.12
CA LEU A 10 -7.16 -32.98 -0.34
C LEU A 10 -8.12 -33.99 -0.97
N ALA A 11 -9.20 -33.50 -1.57
CA ALA A 11 -10.01 -34.25 -2.51
C ALA A 11 -9.91 -33.56 -3.88
N TYR A 12 -8.96 -34.03 -4.68
CA TYR A 12 -8.88 -33.77 -6.10
C TYR A 12 -9.99 -34.60 -6.76
N SER A 13 -11.15 -34.00 -7.02
CA SER A 13 -12.24 -34.68 -7.70
C SER A 13 -12.06 -34.55 -9.22
N ALA A 14 -11.61 -35.66 -9.81
CA ALA A 14 -11.50 -35.86 -11.23
C ALA A 14 -12.85 -35.69 -11.95
N SER A 15 -12.76 -35.09 -13.14
CA SER A 15 -13.81 -34.86 -14.11
C SER A 15 -14.62 -36.14 -14.42
N GLY A 16 -15.93 -36.07 -14.19
CA GLY A 16 -16.94 -37.00 -14.68
C GLY A 16 -17.97 -36.24 -15.53
N THR A 17 -17.90 -36.51 -16.82
CA THR A 17 -18.72 -36.18 -17.99
C THR A 17 -20.17 -35.65 -17.83
N VAL A 18 -20.44 -34.61 -18.64
CA VAL A 18 -21.69 -34.18 -19.31
C VAL A 18 -22.86 -33.67 -18.48
N ALA A 19 -22.95 -32.34 -18.39
CA ALA A 19 -24.15 -31.61 -18.82
C ALA A 19 -23.73 -30.18 -19.16
N ASN A 20 -23.81 -29.82 -20.43
CA ASN A 20 -23.74 -28.44 -20.88
C ASN A 20 -25.18 -27.94 -21.04
N PRO A 21 -25.81 -27.32 -20.04
CA PRO A 21 -26.87 -26.36 -20.32
C PRO A 21 -26.17 -25.01 -20.53
N LEU A 22 -26.08 -24.62 -21.79
CA LEU A 22 -26.00 -23.24 -22.27
C LEU A 22 -25.92 -22.20 -21.13
N LEU A 23 -24.71 -21.72 -20.81
CA LEU A 23 -24.56 -20.51 -20.02
C LEU A 23 -25.35 -19.41 -20.75
N PRO A 24 -26.32 -18.73 -20.10
CA PRO A 24 -26.82 -17.49 -20.64
C PRO A 24 -25.65 -16.51 -20.63
N MET A 25 -25.11 -16.24 -21.82
CA MET A 25 -24.30 -15.05 -22.07
C MET A 25 -25.07 -13.85 -21.55
N GLY A 26 -24.50 -13.17 -20.56
CA GLY A 26 -25.08 -11.98 -19.95
C GLY A 26 -25.62 -12.24 -18.54
N SER A 27 -24.72 -12.47 -17.58
CA SER A 27 -25.01 -12.09 -16.20
C SER A 27 -25.08 -10.57 -16.16
N VAL A 28 -26.24 -10.01 -16.50
CA VAL A 28 -26.56 -8.63 -16.17
C VAL A 28 -26.50 -8.58 -14.66
N ALA A 29 -25.47 -7.93 -14.12
CA ALA A 29 -25.39 -7.68 -12.69
C ALA A 29 -26.72 -7.05 -12.26
N LEU A 30 -27.42 -7.69 -11.32
CA LEU A 30 -28.64 -7.12 -10.74
C LEU A 30 -28.34 -5.68 -10.31
N PRO A 31 -29.26 -4.72 -10.51
CA PRO A 31 -29.10 -3.37 -9.98
C PRO A 31 -28.83 -3.46 -8.47
N GLY A 32 -27.60 -3.17 -8.05
CA GLY A 32 -27.15 -3.29 -6.65
C GLY A 32 -26.03 -4.30 -6.40
N THR A 33 -25.71 -5.19 -7.34
CA THR A 33 -24.56 -6.10 -7.22
C THR A 33 -23.32 -5.49 -7.89
N THR A 34 -22.31 -5.10 -7.10
CA THR A 34 -21.04 -4.65 -7.67
C THR A 34 -20.32 -5.83 -8.32
N CYS A 35 -19.96 -5.71 -9.61
CA CYS A 35 -19.13 -6.67 -10.32
C CYS A 35 -17.89 -7.04 -9.47
N ARG A 36 -17.52 -8.32 -9.45
CA ARG A 36 -16.38 -8.85 -8.67
C ARG A 36 -15.07 -8.13 -9.01
N CYS A 37 -14.90 -7.73 -10.28
CA CYS A 37 -13.76 -6.91 -10.73
C CYS A 37 -13.74 -5.53 -10.05
N ARG A 38 -14.91 -4.89 -9.90
CA ARG A 38 -15.03 -3.59 -9.24
C ARG A 38 -14.73 -3.66 -7.74
N ALA A 39 -15.12 -4.77 -7.09
CA ALA A 39 -14.76 -5.02 -5.70
C ALA A 39 -13.25 -5.23 -5.54
N GLY A 40 -12.63 -6.02 -6.42
CA GLY A 40 -11.18 -6.22 -6.45
C GLY A 40 -10.40 -4.91 -6.63
N ILE A 41 -10.82 -4.07 -7.58
CA ILE A 41 -10.23 -2.74 -7.79
C ILE A 41 -10.31 -1.91 -6.50
N ARG A 42 -11.48 -1.80 -5.86
CA ARG A 42 -11.64 -1.04 -4.61
C ARG A 42 -10.72 -1.53 -3.49
N ILE A 43 -10.53 -2.84 -3.35
CA ILE A 43 -9.63 -3.41 -2.34
C ILE A 43 -8.19 -2.98 -2.63
N SER A 44 -7.73 -3.12 -3.88
CA SER A 44 -6.39 -2.70 -4.29
C SER A 44 -6.18 -1.19 -4.07
N GLN A 45 -7.18 -0.38 -4.40
CA GLN A 45 -7.15 1.06 -4.18
C GLN A 45 -6.97 1.40 -2.68
N ASN A 46 -7.79 0.80 -1.82
CA ASN A 46 -7.69 0.99 -0.37
C ASN A 46 -6.34 0.56 0.20
N LEU A 47 -5.78 -0.54 -0.30
CA LEU A 47 -4.46 -1.01 0.12
C LEU A 47 -3.36 -0.02 -0.26
N VAL A 48 -3.38 0.50 -1.49
CA VAL A 48 -2.39 1.48 -1.95
C VAL A 48 -2.52 2.79 -1.16
N ASP A 49 -3.73 3.28 -0.92
CA ASP A 49 -3.96 4.46 -0.08
C ASP A 49 -3.48 4.27 1.36
N MET A 50 -3.68 3.08 1.93
CA MET A 50 -3.16 2.75 3.26
C MET A 50 -1.63 2.77 3.28
N ARG A 51 -0.97 2.23 2.25
CA ARG A 51 0.50 2.24 2.14
C ARG A 51 1.03 3.67 1.97
N ILE A 52 0.43 4.49 1.12
CA ILE A 52 0.82 5.90 0.92
C ILE A 52 0.70 6.69 2.22
N ARG A 53 -0.41 6.53 2.96
CA ARG A 53 -0.61 7.19 4.26
C ARG A 53 0.41 6.73 5.30
N SER A 54 0.66 5.42 5.38
CA SER A 54 1.65 4.85 6.30
C SER A 54 3.07 5.39 6.02
N CYS A 55 3.49 5.41 4.75
CA CYS A 55 4.78 5.98 4.37
C CYS A 55 4.87 7.48 4.67
N SER A 56 3.80 8.24 4.39
CA SER A 56 3.77 9.69 4.66
C SER A 56 3.92 9.98 6.16
N ALA A 57 3.19 9.25 7.02
CA ALA A 57 3.31 9.40 8.46
C ALA A 57 4.72 9.04 8.99
N GLY A 58 5.36 8.01 8.40
CA GLY A 58 6.74 7.67 8.71
C GLY A 58 7.72 8.81 8.37
N LEU A 59 7.51 9.51 7.26
CA LEU A 59 8.32 10.66 6.87
C LEU A 59 8.09 11.87 7.77
N ASP A 60 6.85 12.13 8.18
CA ASP A 60 6.54 13.19 9.14
C ASP A 60 7.24 12.94 10.49
N GLN A 61 7.26 11.70 10.95
CA GLN A 61 7.97 11.30 12.17
C GLN A 61 9.49 11.43 12.04
N LEU A 62 10.04 11.10 10.86
CA LEU A 62 11.45 11.32 10.55
C LEU A 62 11.80 12.80 10.59
N GLU A 63 11.02 13.65 9.92
CA GLU A 63 11.20 15.11 9.90
C GLU A 63 11.17 15.71 11.32
N SER A 64 10.22 15.28 12.15
CA SER A 64 10.15 15.66 13.58
C SER A 64 11.38 15.21 14.38
N THR A 65 11.95 14.05 14.06
CA THR A 65 13.15 13.54 14.72
C THR A 65 14.40 14.29 14.27
N LEU A 66 14.51 14.62 12.99
CA LEU A 66 15.62 15.43 12.45
C LEU A 66 15.61 16.83 13.07
N ALA A 67 14.45 17.48 13.18
CA ALA A 67 14.32 18.80 13.81
C ALA A 67 14.77 18.82 15.28
N ARG A 68 14.55 17.71 16.01
CA ARG A 68 15.01 17.56 17.41
C ARG A 68 16.47 17.17 17.54
N SER A 69 17.13 16.79 16.44
CA SER A 69 18.53 16.34 16.43
C SER A 69 19.53 17.48 16.25
N GLU A 70 19.06 18.74 16.25
CA GLU A 70 19.95 19.90 16.21
C GLU A 70 20.85 19.95 17.45
N LEU A 71 22.16 20.02 17.22
CA LEU A 71 23.17 20.15 18.26
C LEU A 71 23.79 21.54 18.17
N THR A 72 23.36 22.45 19.06
CA THR A 72 23.80 23.86 19.06
C THR A 72 25.22 24.03 19.59
N ASP A 73 25.61 23.25 20.58
CA ASP A 73 26.85 23.50 21.35
C ASP A 73 28.02 22.59 20.96
N TRP A 74 27.81 21.62 20.05
CA TRP A 74 28.84 20.67 19.63
C TRP A 74 29.57 21.14 18.37
N ASN A 75 30.90 21.30 18.44
CA ASN A 75 31.72 21.85 17.35
C ASN A 75 32.84 20.90 16.91
N GLY A 76 33.40 21.17 15.73
CA GLY A 76 34.48 20.39 15.09
C GLY A 76 34.00 19.55 13.90
N THR A 77 34.95 18.92 13.21
CA THR A 77 34.71 18.19 11.95
C THR A 77 33.64 17.09 12.07
N ALA A 78 33.57 16.41 13.22
CA ALA A 78 32.55 15.39 13.47
C ALA A 78 31.14 16.00 13.55
N ALA A 79 31.00 17.16 14.21
CA ALA A 79 29.73 17.88 14.34
C ALA A 79 29.27 18.43 12.98
N GLU A 80 30.19 18.98 12.18
CA GLU A 80 29.91 19.42 10.81
C GLU A 80 29.47 18.26 9.91
N SER A 81 30.17 17.12 9.99
CA SER A 81 29.80 15.91 9.27
C SER A 81 28.39 15.44 9.65
N PHE A 82 28.08 15.44 10.94
CA PHE A 82 26.74 15.07 11.43
C PHE A 82 25.65 16.02 10.92
N ARG A 83 25.84 17.34 11.00
CA ARG A 83 24.90 18.34 10.46
C ARG A 83 24.70 18.20 8.95
N SER A 84 25.77 17.90 8.22
CA SER A 84 25.72 17.61 6.78
C SER A 84 24.84 16.38 6.49
N GLN A 85 25.02 15.30 7.25
CA GLN A 85 24.18 14.09 7.14
C GLN A 85 22.71 14.37 7.48
N LEU A 86 22.42 15.16 8.53
CA LEU A 86 21.05 15.56 8.86
C LEU A 86 20.40 16.38 7.72
N THR A 87 21.15 17.29 7.12
CA THR A 87 20.69 18.09 5.98
C THR A 87 20.36 17.21 4.78
N GLU A 88 21.22 16.23 4.48
CA GLU A 88 20.98 15.29 3.39
C GLU A 88 19.77 14.38 3.65
N LEU A 89 19.61 13.88 4.88
CA LEU A 89 18.43 13.10 5.27
C LEU A 89 17.14 13.92 5.13
N HIS A 90 17.16 15.19 5.51
CA HIS A 90 16.01 16.08 5.33
C HIS A 90 15.68 16.32 3.84
N ARG A 91 16.70 16.47 3.00
CA ARG A 91 16.54 16.61 1.54
C ARG A 91 15.92 15.33 0.93
N LEU A 92 16.40 14.16 1.34
CA LEU A 92 15.90 12.86 0.91
C LEU A 92 14.46 12.62 1.37
N SER A 93 14.13 12.95 2.62
CA SER A 93 12.76 12.81 3.15
C SER A 93 11.78 13.65 2.34
N THR A 94 12.14 14.90 2.06
CA THR A 94 11.34 15.83 1.25
C THR A 94 11.13 15.30 -0.17
N THR A 95 12.19 14.78 -0.79
CA THR A 95 12.13 14.19 -2.13
C THR A 95 11.19 12.98 -2.17
N LEU A 96 11.28 12.09 -1.18
CA LEU A 96 10.42 10.91 -1.09
C LEU A 96 8.96 11.29 -0.83
N LYS A 97 8.71 12.31 0.00
CA LYS A 97 7.37 12.84 0.27
C LYS A 97 6.71 13.36 -1.01
N GLU A 98 7.45 14.07 -1.84
CA GLU A 98 6.94 14.57 -3.13
C GLU A 98 6.72 13.44 -4.14
N ALA A 99 7.61 12.44 -4.18
CA ALA A 99 7.41 11.25 -5.01
C ALA A 99 6.14 10.48 -4.63
N LEU A 100 5.84 10.35 -3.33
CA LEU A 100 4.60 9.75 -2.84
C LEU A 100 3.36 10.56 -3.25
N ARG A 101 3.40 11.90 -3.12
CA ARG A 101 2.31 12.77 -3.57
C ARG A 101 2.07 12.68 -5.07
N THR A 102 3.13 12.64 -5.86
CA THR A 102 3.06 12.47 -7.31
C THR A 102 2.48 11.12 -7.67
N THR A 103 2.92 10.05 -7.00
CA THR A 103 2.37 8.69 -7.19
C THR A 103 0.87 8.65 -6.87
N SER A 104 0.46 9.24 -5.75
CA SER A 104 -0.96 9.34 -5.37
C SER A 104 -1.76 10.10 -6.42
N ARG A 105 -1.27 11.25 -6.90
CA ARG A 105 -1.93 12.01 -7.97
C ARG A 105 -2.05 11.22 -9.26
N THR A 106 -1.01 10.49 -9.67
CA THR A 106 -1.04 9.67 -10.89
C THR A 106 -2.03 8.52 -10.77
N LEU A 107 -2.11 7.86 -9.62
CA LEU A 107 -3.06 6.77 -9.39
C LEU A 107 -4.51 7.23 -9.39
N TRP A 108 -4.76 8.46 -8.94
CA TRP A 108 -6.10 9.03 -8.78
C TRP A 108 -6.46 10.07 -9.84
N SER A 109 -5.59 10.30 -10.83
CA SER A 109 -5.91 11.15 -11.96
C SER A 109 -6.96 10.45 -12.83
N VAL A 110 -7.83 11.27 -13.45
CA VAL A 110 -8.90 10.77 -14.31
C VAL A 110 -8.25 10.02 -15.49
N GLY A 111 -8.47 8.70 -15.57
CA GLY A 111 -7.92 7.84 -16.64
C GLY A 111 -6.79 6.90 -16.25
N ALA A 112 -6.43 6.79 -14.97
CA ALA A 112 -5.45 5.82 -14.47
C ALA A 112 -6.00 4.38 -14.29
N ALA A 113 -7.29 4.16 -14.58
CA ALA A 113 -8.00 2.89 -14.43
C ALA A 113 -8.58 2.41 -15.76
#